data_AF-A0A6B1KH15-F1
#
_entry.id   AF-A0A6B1KH15-F1
#
_cell.length_a   1.000
_cell.length_b   1.000
_cell.length_c   1.000
_cell.angle_alpha   90.00
_cell.angle_beta   90.00
_cell.angle_gamma   90.00
#
_symmetry.space_group_name_H-M   'P 1'
#
loop_
_entity.id
_entity.type
_entity.pdbx_description
1 polymer ?
#
loop_
_entity_poly.entity_id
_entity_poly.type
_entity_poly.pdbx_seq_one_letter_code
_entity_poly.pdbx_strand_id
1 'polypeptide(L)'
;EVPPVGVWPPVGAGVIDVSGLYGELAERGYGYGPVFQGVRAAWRLGDTVYGEIALPESVVQEAARFGLHPALCDAAAHLLQFSKVLDQDGVWLPFAWNGVRLLATGATRARVRITPLGEGSVRMDLYDVAGEPLAVVEQLTARRLDPAELQPSSTSTAAARGLFALSWPALPTPDTPQPADTIVWRPQDSGEADTWGLPAVTDLEDVPASVQVVVLPVSGRDRDVTEVSTAVLAALQAWLAEDRLARARLAVVTRGAVAVDTGVGPDAGADVVDLAASGIWGMVRTAQSEHPDRFTLLDLDPHQHADTDALLKALSVSGEPQLAWRDGQLHAPRLVRALTGG
;
A
#
# COMPACT_ATOMS: atom_id res chain seq x y z
N GLU A 1 -27.90 -4.94 22.83
CA GLU A 1 -27.27 -4.56 24.12
C GLU A 1 -26.09 -5.50 24.38
N VAL A 2 -25.00 -5.05 25.01
CA VAL A 2 -23.88 -5.94 25.40
C VAL A 2 -24.15 -6.42 26.82
N PRO A 3 -24.26 -7.73 27.08
CA PRO A 3 -24.53 -8.20 28.44
C PRO A 3 -23.36 -7.82 29.36
N PRO A 4 -23.58 -7.55 30.66
CA PRO A 4 -22.49 -7.27 31.58
C PRO A 4 -21.52 -8.46 31.68
N VAL A 5 -20.25 -8.17 31.98
CA VAL A 5 -19.17 -9.19 32.02
C VAL A 5 -19.31 -10.16 33.21
N GLY A 6 -19.96 -9.73 34.30
CA GLY A 6 -20.10 -10.52 35.53
C GLY A 6 -18.78 -10.73 36.28
N VAL A 7 -18.74 -11.69 37.21
CA VAL A 7 -17.51 -12.10 37.90
C VAL A 7 -16.55 -12.77 36.92
N TRP A 8 -15.25 -12.44 37.02
CA TRP A 8 -14.22 -12.94 36.11
C TRP A 8 -13.03 -13.59 36.84
N PRO A 9 -12.63 -14.83 36.46
CA PRO A 9 -13.38 -15.73 35.58
C PRO A 9 -14.71 -16.13 36.24
N PRO A 10 -15.72 -16.57 35.46
CA PRO A 10 -17.01 -16.98 36.02
C PRO A 10 -16.85 -18.09 37.08
N VAL A 11 -17.61 -17.99 38.17
CA VAL A 11 -17.59 -18.99 39.23
C VAL A 11 -18.00 -20.36 38.68
N GLY A 12 -17.19 -21.38 38.95
CA GLY A 12 -17.42 -22.75 38.46
C GLY A 12 -16.94 -23.01 37.03
N ALA A 13 -16.32 -22.03 36.35
CA ALA A 13 -15.70 -22.25 35.05
C ALA A 13 -14.44 -23.13 35.18
N GLY A 14 -14.36 -24.18 34.37
CA GLY A 14 -13.18 -25.05 34.30
C GLY A 14 -12.04 -24.37 33.54
N VAL A 15 -10.82 -24.47 34.06
CA VAL A 15 -9.61 -23.92 33.41
C VAL A 15 -9.30 -24.72 32.15
N ILE A 16 -8.95 -24.02 31.07
CA ILE A 16 -8.39 -24.60 29.85
C ILE A 16 -6.88 -24.33 29.85
N ASP A 17 -6.08 -25.36 29.62
CA ASP A 17 -4.64 -25.20 29.43
C ASP A 17 -4.37 -24.56 28.06
N VAL A 18 -3.70 -23.41 28.07
CA VAL A 18 -3.34 -22.65 26.86
C VAL A 18 -1.83 -22.65 26.61
N SER A 19 -1.04 -23.33 27.44
CA SER A 19 0.43 -23.32 27.36
C SER A 19 0.95 -23.92 26.05
N GLY A 20 0.29 -24.96 25.53
CA GLY A 20 0.60 -25.60 24.25
C GLY A 20 -0.11 -25.01 23.03
N LEU A 21 -1.00 -24.02 23.20
CA LEU A 21 -1.94 -23.58 22.17
C LEU A 21 -1.28 -23.28 20.82
N TYR A 22 -0.26 -22.41 20.80
CA TYR A 22 0.36 -21.99 19.54
C TYR A 22 1.24 -23.07 18.91
N GLY A 23 1.81 -23.97 19.71
CA GLY A 23 2.51 -25.15 19.19
C GLY A 23 1.55 -26.08 18.46
N GLU A 24 0.41 -26.40 19.09
CA GLU A 24 -0.64 -27.22 18.48
C GLU A 24 -1.25 -26.57 17.23
N LEU A 25 -1.45 -25.24 17.24
CA LEU A 25 -1.92 -24.53 16.06
C LEU A 25 -0.88 -24.55 14.94
N ALA A 26 0.40 -24.42 15.24
CA ALA A 26 1.46 -24.55 14.23
C ALA A 26 1.47 -25.94 13.60
N GLU A 27 1.30 -27.01 14.39
CA GLU A 27 1.20 -28.38 13.88
C GLU A 27 -0.03 -28.60 12.98
N ARG A 28 -1.13 -27.86 13.22
CA ARG A 28 -2.31 -27.86 12.35
C ARG A 28 -2.16 -27.01 11.09
N GLY A 29 -1.09 -26.22 10.97
CA GLY A 29 -0.77 -25.40 9.79
C GLY A 29 -0.98 -23.89 9.96
N TYR A 30 -1.24 -23.40 11.18
CA TYR A 30 -1.33 -21.95 11.44
C TYR A 30 0.05 -21.33 11.60
N GLY A 31 0.30 -20.21 10.89
CA GLY A 31 1.57 -19.48 10.94
C GLY A 31 1.55 -18.24 11.85
N TYR A 32 1.10 -18.35 13.10
CA TYR A 32 0.99 -17.18 13.99
C TYR A 32 2.35 -16.74 14.51
N GLY A 33 2.84 -15.60 14.00
CA GLY A 33 4.05 -14.94 14.50
C GLY A 33 3.89 -14.37 15.92
N PRO A 34 4.98 -13.96 16.59
CA PRO A 34 4.97 -13.57 18.01
C PRO A 34 3.98 -12.48 18.37
N VAL A 35 3.72 -11.54 17.46
CA VAL A 35 2.77 -10.44 17.66
C VAL A 35 1.33 -10.94 17.83
N PHE A 36 0.97 -12.02 17.13
CA PHE A 36 -0.37 -12.59 17.11
C PHE A 36 -0.63 -13.60 18.23
N GLN A 37 0.38 -13.95 19.04
CA GLN A 37 0.25 -14.93 20.11
C GLN A 37 -0.31 -14.31 21.41
N GLY A 38 -1.52 -13.74 21.33
CA GLY A 38 -2.09 -12.88 22.38
C GLY A 38 -2.87 -13.56 23.51
N VAL A 39 -3.34 -14.81 23.35
CA VAL A 39 -4.07 -15.59 24.39
C VAL A 39 -3.20 -15.84 25.63
N ARG A 40 -3.74 -15.51 26.81
CA ARG A 40 -3.06 -15.63 28.12
C ARG A 40 -3.70 -16.64 29.04
N ALA A 41 -5.02 -16.75 29.03
CA ALA A 41 -5.78 -17.70 29.82
C ALA A 41 -7.12 -17.99 29.16
N ALA A 42 -7.68 -19.17 29.41
CA ALA A 42 -9.01 -19.53 28.95
C ALA A 42 -9.74 -20.40 29.98
N TRP A 43 -11.07 -20.29 30.00
CA TRP A 43 -11.96 -21.06 30.85
C TRP A 43 -13.21 -21.46 30.07
N ARG A 44 -13.87 -22.53 30.54
CA ARG A 44 -15.13 -23.01 29.98
C ARG A 44 -16.20 -23.14 31.05
N LEU A 45 -17.39 -22.62 30.79
CA LEU A 45 -18.59 -22.85 31.59
C LEU A 45 -19.72 -23.28 30.65
N GLY A 46 -20.12 -24.55 30.73
CA GLY A 46 -21.03 -25.14 29.75
C GLY A 46 -20.40 -25.13 28.35
N ASP A 47 -21.05 -24.47 27.40
CA ASP A 47 -20.57 -24.29 26.02
C ASP A 47 -19.95 -22.90 25.77
N THR A 48 -19.96 -22.03 26.78
CA THR A 48 -19.38 -20.68 26.68
C THR A 48 -17.89 -20.74 27.02
N VAL A 49 -17.08 -20.14 26.15
CA VAL A 49 -15.64 -19.96 26.35
C VAL A 49 -15.38 -18.55 26.84
N TYR A 50 -14.50 -18.44 27.83
CA TYR A 50 -14.02 -17.18 28.38
C TYR A 50 -12.51 -17.14 28.19
N GLY A 51 -11.96 -15.99 27.80
CA GLY A 51 -10.51 -15.89 27.63
C GLY A 51 -9.97 -14.50 27.94
N GLU A 52 -8.71 -14.46 28.35
CA GLU A 52 -7.94 -13.23 28.48
C GLU A 52 -6.90 -13.16 27.39
N ILE A 53 -6.83 -12.01 26.73
CA ILE A 53 -5.90 -11.73 25.63
C ILE A 53 -5.14 -10.43 25.90
N ALA A 54 -3.91 -10.34 25.43
CA ALA A 54 -3.06 -9.18 25.59
C ALA A 54 -2.07 -9.03 24.42
N LEU A 55 -1.92 -7.80 23.93
CA LEU A 55 -0.85 -7.44 23.00
C LEU A 55 0.53 -7.66 23.65
N PRO A 56 1.54 -8.06 22.86
CA PRO A 56 2.92 -8.05 23.32
C PRO A 56 3.46 -6.62 23.46
N GLU A 57 4.40 -6.42 24.39
CA GLU A 57 4.96 -5.10 24.72
C GLU A 57 5.51 -4.35 23.50
N SER A 58 6.00 -5.07 22.49
CA SER A 58 6.58 -4.48 21.26
C SER A 58 5.61 -3.68 20.41
N VAL A 59 4.30 -3.88 20.54
CA VAL A 59 3.27 -3.20 19.74
C VAL A 59 2.22 -2.47 20.58
N VAL A 60 2.40 -2.43 21.90
CA VAL A 60 1.45 -1.77 22.82
C VAL A 60 1.33 -0.27 22.52
N GLN A 61 2.42 0.40 22.15
CA GLN A 61 2.39 1.83 21.84
C GLN A 61 1.58 2.13 20.56
N GLU A 62 1.44 1.16 19.67
CA GLU A 62 0.68 1.30 18.42
C GLU A 62 -0.83 1.13 18.63
N ALA A 63 -1.26 0.53 19.74
CA ALA A 63 -2.68 0.21 19.99
C ALA A 63 -3.59 1.43 19.85
N ALA A 64 -3.14 2.61 20.28
CA ALA A 64 -3.90 3.86 20.21
C ALA A 64 -4.15 4.36 18.78
N ARG A 65 -3.41 3.85 17.78
CA ARG A 65 -3.58 4.18 16.36
C ARG A 65 -4.76 3.42 15.73
N PHE A 66 -5.30 2.43 16.44
CA PHE A 66 -6.36 1.56 15.96
C PHE A 66 -7.62 1.71 16.81
N GLY A 67 -8.78 1.47 16.19
CA GLY A 67 -10.00 1.22 16.94
C GLY A 67 -9.82 0.02 17.87
N LEU A 68 -9.53 -1.15 17.29
CA LEU A 68 -9.05 -2.34 18.01
C LEU A 68 -7.80 -2.84 17.27
N HIS A 69 -6.70 -3.06 17.98
CA HIS A 69 -5.46 -3.51 17.33
C HIS A 69 -5.69 -4.85 16.61
N PRO A 70 -5.30 -5.01 15.33
CA PRO A 70 -5.57 -6.23 14.56
C PRO A 70 -5.11 -7.52 15.25
N ALA A 71 -3.91 -7.53 15.85
CA ALA A 71 -3.43 -8.68 16.61
C ALA A 71 -4.24 -9.00 17.88
N LEU A 72 -4.84 -7.98 18.54
CA LEU A 72 -5.73 -8.22 19.69
C LEU A 72 -7.07 -8.79 19.21
N CYS A 73 -7.61 -8.26 18.11
CA CYS A 73 -8.82 -8.80 17.49
C CYS A 73 -8.64 -10.26 17.06
N ASP A 74 -7.52 -10.57 16.40
CA ASP A 74 -7.21 -11.93 15.95
C ASP A 74 -6.99 -12.90 17.13
N ALA A 75 -6.28 -12.47 18.17
CA ALA A 75 -6.13 -13.26 19.40
C ALA A 75 -7.48 -13.60 20.06
N ALA A 76 -8.49 -12.72 19.95
CA ALA A 76 -9.84 -13.03 20.40
C ALA A 76 -10.45 -14.19 19.59
N ALA A 77 -10.23 -14.20 18.28
CA ALA A 77 -10.68 -15.28 17.39
C ALA A 77 -9.92 -16.60 17.64
N HIS A 78 -8.70 -16.59 18.16
CA HIS A 78 -7.97 -17.83 18.51
C HIS A 78 -8.69 -18.64 19.61
N LEU A 79 -9.50 -17.99 20.45
CA LEU A 79 -10.32 -18.68 21.45
C LEU A 79 -11.43 -19.56 20.84
N LEU A 80 -11.74 -19.39 19.54
CA LEU A 80 -12.63 -20.29 18.81
C LEU A 80 -12.15 -21.74 18.83
N GLN A 81 -10.84 -21.97 18.96
CA GLN A 81 -10.24 -23.31 19.05
C GLN A 81 -10.72 -24.09 20.27
N PHE A 82 -11.26 -23.40 21.29
CA PHE A 82 -11.85 -24.01 22.46
C PHE A 82 -13.37 -24.10 22.40
N SER A 83 -13.99 -23.56 21.34
CA SER A 83 -15.43 -23.65 21.11
C SER A 83 -15.79 -25.05 20.60
N LYS A 84 -16.94 -25.57 21.04
CA LYS A 84 -17.47 -26.86 20.54
C LYS A 84 -18.09 -26.75 19.14
N VAL A 85 -18.16 -25.54 18.59
CA VAL A 85 -18.72 -25.25 17.27
C VAL A 85 -17.77 -25.66 16.15
N LEU A 86 -16.47 -25.72 16.43
CA LEU A 86 -15.44 -26.18 15.50
C LEU A 86 -15.07 -27.63 15.84
N ASP A 87 -14.92 -28.46 14.81
CA ASP A 87 -14.26 -29.75 14.99
C ASP A 87 -12.75 -29.54 15.18
N GLN A 88 -12.07 -30.55 15.71
CA GLN A 88 -10.61 -30.49 15.90
C GLN A 88 -9.85 -30.88 14.63
N ASP A 89 -10.55 -31.22 13.55
CA ASP A 89 -9.99 -31.77 12.33
C ASP A 89 -9.84 -30.67 11.28
N GLY A 90 -8.65 -30.07 11.20
CA GLY A 90 -8.26 -29.14 10.15
C GLY A 90 -8.15 -27.67 10.57
N VAL A 91 -7.88 -26.81 9.59
CA VAL A 91 -7.68 -25.37 9.79
C VAL A 91 -9.01 -24.65 9.62
N TRP A 92 -9.47 -23.99 10.68
CA TRP A 92 -10.65 -23.14 10.68
C TRP A 92 -10.24 -21.66 10.67
N LEU A 93 -10.84 -20.87 9.79
CA LEU A 93 -10.59 -19.45 9.66
C LEU A 93 -11.87 -18.63 9.91
N PRO A 94 -11.77 -17.49 10.61
CA PRO A 94 -12.83 -16.48 10.62
C PRO A 94 -13.19 -16.07 9.19
N PHE A 95 -14.46 -16.22 8.78
CA PHE A 95 -14.89 -15.96 7.39
C PHE A 95 -15.88 -14.79 7.29
N ALA A 96 -16.95 -14.80 8.08
CA ALA A 96 -17.99 -13.77 8.01
C ALA A 96 -18.27 -13.17 9.39
N TRP A 97 -18.28 -11.84 9.45
CA TRP A 97 -18.50 -11.05 10.66
C TRP A 97 -19.77 -10.22 10.48
N ASN A 98 -20.76 -10.40 11.34
CA ASN A 98 -22.03 -9.68 11.30
C ASN A 98 -22.30 -8.95 12.63
N GLY A 99 -22.87 -7.75 12.53
CA GLY A 99 -23.21 -6.93 13.69
C GLY A 99 -22.00 -6.51 14.52
N VAL A 100 -20.88 -6.21 13.87
CA VAL A 100 -19.67 -5.73 14.55
C VAL A 100 -19.89 -4.30 15.04
N ARG A 101 -19.71 -4.07 16.34
CA ARG A 101 -19.73 -2.72 16.93
C ARG A 101 -18.53 -2.53 17.84
N LEU A 102 -17.80 -1.45 17.62
CA LEU A 102 -16.71 -1.00 18.46
C LEU A 102 -17.25 0.06 19.44
N LEU A 103 -16.94 -0.09 20.73
CA LEU A 103 -17.50 0.70 21.82
C LEU A 103 -16.43 1.53 22.54
N ALA A 104 -15.18 1.06 22.54
CA ALA A 104 -14.02 1.78 23.04
C ALA A 104 -12.78 1.47 22.19
N THR A 105 -11.79 2.36 22.22
CA THR A 105 -10.59 2.28 21.38
C THR A 105 -9.30 2.18 22.18
N GLY A 106 -8.21 1.74 21.54
CA GLY A 106 -6.87 1.74 22.16
C GLY A 106 -6.64 0.66 23.23
N ALA A 107 -7.50 -0.37 23.28
CA ALA A 107 -7.34 -1.47 24.20
C ALA A 107 -6.06 -2.28 23.88
N THR A 108 -5.30 -2.59 24.93
CA THR A 108 -4.08 -3.41 24.85
C THR A 108 -4.29 -4.80 25.43
N ARG A 109 -5.35 -4.98 26.22
CA ARG A 109 -5.78 -6.24 26.83
C ARG A 109 -7.30 -6.31 26.78
N ALA A 110 -7.84 -7.52 26.65
CA ALA A 110 -9.27 -7.74 26.68
C ALA A 110 -9.63 -9.07 27.35
N ARG A 111 -10.83 -9.09 27.93
CA ARG A 111 -11.58 -10.28 28.32
C ARG A 111 -12.58 -10.59 27.22
N VAL A 112 -12.66 -11.85 26.81
CA VAL A 112 -13.46 -12.27 25.67
C VAL A 112 -14.43 -13.35 26.12
N ARG A 113 -15.72 -13.17 25.82
CA ARG A 113 -16.75 -14.19 26.01
C ARG A 113 -17.25 -14.66 24.65
N ILE A 114 -17.14 -15.95 24.39
CA ILE A 114 -17.59 -16.60 23.16
C ILE A 114 -18.76 -17.54 23.49
N THR A 115 -19.91 -17.29 22.87
CA THR A 115 -21.13 -18.09 23.07
C THR A 115 -21.55 -18.71 21.74
N PRO A 116 -21.84 -20.02 21.67
CA PRO A 116 -22.27 -20.66 20.42
C PRO A 116 -23.62 -20.11 19.93
N LEU A 117 -23.77 -19.97 18.62
CA LEU A 117 -25.05 -19.63 17.96
C LEU A 117 -25.60 -20.79 17.11
N GLY A 118 -24.81 -21.83 16.85
CA GLY A 118 -25.13 -22.94 15.93
C GLY A 118 -24.48 -22.76 14.56
N GLU A 119 -24.52 -23.80 13.71
CA GLU A 119 -24.07 -23.75 12.30
C GLU A 119 -22.66 -23.16 12.08
N GLY A 120 -21.65 -23.58 12.84
CA GLY A 120 -20.29 -23.04 12.66
C GLY A 120 -20.11 -21.59 13.14
N SER A 121 -21.12 -21.02 13.82
CA SER A 121 -21.17 -19.62 14.22
C SER A 121 -21.15 -19.40 15.73
N VAL A 122 -20.55 -18.29 16.16
CA VAL A 122 -20.51 -17.85 17.56
C VAL A 122 -20.81 -16.36 17.70
N ARG A 123 -21.26 -15.93 18.88
CA ARG A 123 -21.21 -14.54 19.33
C ARG A 123 -19.91 -14.30 20.08
N MET A 124 -19.28 -13.13 19.89
CA MET A 124 -18.10 -12.72 20.63
C MET A 124 -18.29 -11.35 21.27
N ASP A 125 -18.17 -11.28 22.60
CA ASP A 125 -18.20 -10.02 23.37
C ASP A 125 -16.81 -9.76 23.97
N LEU A 126 -16.28 -8.54 23.79
CA LEU A 126 -14.99 -8.12 24.32
C LEU A 126 -15.19 -7.04 25.38
N TYR A 127 -14.45 -7.16 26.47
CA TYR A 127 -14.45 -6.25 27.62
C TYR A 127 -13.03 -5.89 27.99
N ASP A 128 -12.85 -4.74 28.65
CA ASP A 128 -11.57 -4.41 29.25
C ASP A 128 -11.35 -5.15 30.58
N VAL A 129 -10.25 -4.83 31.26
CA VAL A 129 -9.93 -5.43 32.56
C VAL A 129 -10.84 -4.94 33.71
N ALA A 130 -11.49 -3.79 33.54
CA ALA A 130 -12.47 -3.26 34.48
C ALA A 130 -13.87 -3.88 34.25
N GLY A 131 -14.10 -4.48 33.09
CA GLY A 131 -15.37 -5.08 32.69
C GLY A 131 -16.23 -4.20 31.79
N GLU A 132 -15.70 -3.06 31.32
CA GLU A 132 -16.39 -2.18 30.39
C GLU A 132 -16.37 -2.76 28.97
N PRO A 133 -17.48 -2.68 28.21
CA PRO A 133 -17.54 -3.19 26.84
C PRO A 133 -16.55 -2.51 25.89
N LEU A 134 -15.73 -3.30 25.19
CA LEU A 134 -14.81 -2.83 24.15
C LEU A 134 -15.39 -3.00 22.76
N ALA A 135 -15.90 -4.19 22.46
CA ALA A 135 -16.44 -4.53 21.15
C ALA A 135 -17.44 -5.68 21.27
N VAL A 136 -18.32 -5.79 20.28
CA VAL A 136 -19.25 -6.91 20.12
C VAL A 136 -19.26 -7.35 18.67
N VAL A 137 -19.31 -8.66 18.49
CA VAL A 137 -19.58 -9.33 17.22
C VAL A 137 -20.81 -10.18 17.43
N GLU A 138 -21.92 -9.77 16.83
CA GLU A 138 -23.20 -10.46 17.02
C GLU A 138 -23.16 -11.87 16.44
N GLN A 139 -22.47 -12.06 15.30
CA GLN A 139 -22.21 -13.39 14.75
C GLN A 139 -20.87 -13.42 14.00
N LEU A 140 -20.01 -14.36 14.37
CA LEU A 140 -18.79 -14.73 13.69
C LEU A 140 -18.95 -16.16 13.15
N THR A 141 -18.92 -16.32 11.83
CA THR A 141 -18.93 -17.62 11.16
C THR A 141 -17.49 -18.02 10.82
N ALA A 142 -17.09 -19.22 11.26
CA ALA A 142 -15.83 -19.81 10.86
C ALA A 142 -16.05 -20.77 9.68
N ARG A 143 -15.06 -20.85 8.80
CA ARG A 143 -15.06 -21.80 7.68
C ARG A 143 -13.82 -22.68 7.76
N ARG A 144 -14.00 -23.97 7.50
CA ARG A 144 -12.91 -24.92 7.35
C ARG A 144 -12.20 -24.65 6.04
N LEU A 145 -10.88 -24.51 6.11
CA LEU A 145 -10.00 -24.42 4.96
C LEU A 145 -9.84 -25.82 4.36
N ASP A 146 -10.20 -25.97 3.09
CA ASP A 146 -9.91 -27.18 2.34
C ASP A 146 -8.48 -27.08 1.78
N PRO A 147 -7.55 -27.96 2.15
CA PRO A 147 -6.19 -27.96 1.58
C PRO A 147 -6.18 -28.06 0.05
N ALA A 148 -7.23 -28.62 -0.57
CA ALA A 148 -7.37 -28.65 -2.03
C ALA A 148 -7.60 -27.25 -2.65
N GLU A 149 -8.19 -26.31 -1.89
CA GLU A 149 -8.34 -24.90 -2.31
C GLU A 149 -7.01 -24.13 -2.26
N LEU A 150 -6.06 -24.57 -1.42
CA LEU A 150 -4.72 -24.01 -1.32
C LEU A 150 -3.74 -24.59 -2.34
N GLN A 151 -4.05 -25.74 -2.94
CA GLN A 151 -3.21 -26.25 -4.01
C GLN A 151 -3.29 -25.29 -5.20
N PRO A 152 -2.15 -24.92 -5.79
CA PRO A 152 -2.15 -24.14 -7.02
C PRO A 152 -2.89 -24.97 -8.09
N SER A 153 -4.14 -24.61 -8.33
CA SER A 153 -4.94 -25.21 -9.41
C SER A 153 -4.17 -25.05 -10.72
N SER A 154 -4.31 -25.98 -11.66
CA SER A 154 -3.74 -25.83 -13.01
C SER A 154 -4.19 -24.51 -13.68
N THR A 155 -5.31 -23.93 -13.25
CA THR A 155 -5.79 -22.57 -13.57
C THR A 155 -5.00 -21.43 -12.90
N SER A 156 -4.38 -21.64 -11.74
CA SER A 156 -3.50 -20.65 -11.09
C SER A 156 -2.25 -20.37 -11.93
N THR A 157 -1.75 -21.35 -12.69
CA THR A 157 -0.63 -21.13 -13.63
C THR A 157 -1.02 -20.20 -14.79
N ALA A 158 -2.28 -20.22 -15.24
CA ALA A 158 -2.77 -19.29 -16.26
C ALA A 158 -3.04 -17.89 -15.70
N ALA A 159 -3.60 -17.80 -14.48
CA ALA A 159 -3.81 -16.52 -13.78
C ALA A 159 -2.47 -15.86 -13.38
N ALA A 160 -1.51 -16.63 -12.86
CA ALA A 160 -0.15 -16.16 -12.56
C ALA A 160 0.62 -15.75 -13.83
N ARG A 161 0.35 -16.38 -14.98
CA ARG A 161 0.86 -15.93 -16.29
C ARG A 161 0.25 -14.60 -16.77
N GLY A 162 -0.85 -14.13 -16.18
CA GLY A 162 -1.45 -12.83 -16.47
C GLY A 162 -0.92 -11.68 -15.61
N LEU A 163 -0.15 -11.97 -14.55
CA LEU A 163 0.35 -10.95 -13.64
C LEU A 163 1.68 -10.38 -14.15
N PHE A 164 1.72 -9.05 -14.21
CA PHE A 164 2.91 -8.29 -14.57
C PHE A 164 3.22 -7.26 -13.47
N ALA A 165 4.50 -7.01 -13.28
CA ALA A 165 5.02 -5.97 -12.41
C ALA A 165 5.90 -5.01 -13.22
N LEU A 166 6.02 -3.78 -12.77
CA LEU A 166 7.02 -2.84 -13.29
C LEU A 166 8.34 -3.08 -12.57
N SER A 167 9.39 -3.34 -13.34
CA SER A 167 10.77 -3.27 -12.87
C SER A 167 11.43 -2.00 -13.42
N TRP A 168 12.39 -1.46 -12.68
CA TRP A 168 13.11 -0.24 -13.04
C TRP A 168 14.62 -0.51 -13.08
N PRO A 169 15.11 -1.32 -14.04
CA PRO A 169 16.54 -1.54 -14.17
C PRO A 169 17.29 -0.23 -14.41
N ALA A 170 18.48 -0.13 -13.83
CA ALA A 170 19.39 0.97 -14.08
C ALA A 170 19.81 0.98 -15.57
N LEU A 171 19.89 2.18 -16.13
CA LEU A 171 20.44 2.45 -17.45
C LEU A 171 21.82 3.10 -17.32
N PRO A 172 22.70 2.92 -18.33
CA PRO A 172 23.91 3.71 -18.43
C PRO A 172 23.56 5.21 -18.52
N THR A 173 24.10 6.01 -17.60
CA THR A 173 23.98 7.46 -17.66
C THR A 173 24.99 8.02 -18.67
N PRO A 174 24.58 8.88 -19.62
CA PRO A 174 25.52 9.52 -20.54
C PRO A 174 26.56 10.37 -19.80
N ASP A 175 27.83 10.25 -20.20
CA ASP A 175 28.92 11.05 -19.62
C ASP A 175 28.80 12.54 -19.97
N THR A 176 28.31 12.84 -21.17
CA THR A 176 28.14 14.21 -21.69
C THR A 176 26.66 14.51 -21.94
N PRO A 177 26.10 15.59 -21.37
CA PRO A 177 24.74 15.99 -21.66
C PRO A 177 24.57 16.44 -23.12
N GLN A 178 23.48 16.00 -23.76
CA GLN A 178 22.94 16.53 -25.02
C GLN A 178 21.41 16.55 -24.89
N PRO A 179 20.75 17.72 -24.86
CA PRO A 179 20.81 18.67 -25.96
C PRO A 179 21.19 20.10 -25.52
N ALA A 180 21.93 20.80 -26.37
CA ALA A 180 22.38 22.17 -26.11
C ALA A 180 21.21 23.20 -26.03
N ASP A 181 20.07 22.88 -26.64
CA ASP A 181 18.91 23.76 -26.74
C ASP A 181 17.74 23.19 -25.92
N THR A 182 17.78 23.43 -24.61
CA THR A 182 16.74 23.07 -23.64
C THR A 182 16.19 24.33 -22.97
N ILE A 183 14.87 24.45 -22.87
CA ILE A 183 14.19 25.58 -22.20
C ILE A 183 13.13 25.07 -21.24
N VAL A 184 12.87 25.80 -20.16
CA VAL A 184 11.79 25.48 -19.22
C VAL A 184 10.56 26.29 -19.57
N TRP A 185 9.42 25.62 -19.73
CA TRP A 185 8.12 26.25 -19.89
C TRP A 185 7.34 26.17 -18.58
N ARG A 186 6.98 27.33 -18.03
CA ARG A 186 6.27 27.48 -16.76
C ARG A 186 4.95 28.21 -16.97
N PRO A 187 3.87 27.50 -17.32
CA PRO A 187 2.54 28.12 -17.42
C PRO A 187 2.20 28.88 -16.14
N GLN A 188 1.41 29.95 -16.25
CA GLN A 188 1.13 30.88 -15.14
C GLN A 188 0.64 30.19 -13.84
N ASP A 189 -0.01 29.03 -13.96
CA ASP A 189 -0.56 28.24 -12.85
C ASP A 189 0.35 27.04 -12.43
N SER A 190 1.62 27.03 -12.83
CA SER A 190 2.56 25.95 -12.48
C SER A 190 3.14 26.04 -11.07
N GLY A 191 2.90 27.15 -10.34
CA GLY A 191 3.49 27.42 -9.03
C GLY A 191 5.00 27.71 -9.06
N GLU A 192 5.67 27.57 -7.89
CA GLU A 192 7.13 27.64 -7.77
C GLU A 192 7.77 26.38 -8.38
N ALA A 193 7.88 26.39 -9.70
CA ALA A 193 8.56 25.37 -10.47
C ALA A 193 10.07 25.62 -10.54
N ASP A 194 10.87 24.57 -10.45
CA ASP A 194 12.31 24.62 -10.64
C ASP A 194 12.64 24.97 -12.10
N THR A 195 13.75 25.68 -12.30
CA THR A 195 14.27 26.01 -13.63
C THR A 195 15.62 25.36 -13.90
N TRP A 196 16.27 24.80 -12.87
CA TRP A 196 17.61 24.23 -12.96
C TRP A 196 18.62 25.18 -13.60
N GLY A 197 18.47 26.50 -13.40
CA GLY A 197 19.32 27.51 -14.01
C GLY A 197 19.23 27.62 -15.55
N LEU A 198 18.26 26.94 -16.17
CA LEU A 198 17.98 27.03 -17.60
C LEU A 198 17.12 28.27 -17.91
N PRO A 199 17.15 28.78 -19.15
CA PRO A 199 16.21 29.81 -19.58
C PRO A 199 14.77 29.32 -19.39
N ALA A 200 13.90 30.20 -18.91
CA ALA A 200 12.50 29.88 -18.63
C ALA A 200 11.55 30.91 -19.26
N VAL A 201 10.44 30.43 -19.79
CA VAL A 201 9.37 31.25 -20.38
C VAL A 201 8.02 30.85 -19.80
N THR A 202 7.08 31.79 -19.78
CA THR A 202 5.71 31.56 -19.30
C THR A 202 4.80 31.16 -20.45
N ASP A 203 4.92 31.87 -21.58
CA ASP A 203 4.09 31.67 -22.75
C ASP A 203 4.79 30.76 -23.76
N LEU A 204 4.02 29.83 -24.34
CA LEU A 204 4.56 28.86 -25.29
C LEU A 204 5.00 29.53 -26.61
N GLU A 205 4.47 30.72 -26.91
CA GLU A 205 4.86 31.52 -28.08
C GLU A 205 6.31 32.01 -28.00
N ASP A 206 6.82 32.24 -26.80
CA ASP A 206 8.19 32.68 -26.54
C ASP A 206 9.23 31.56 -26.67
N VAL A 207 8.78 30.31 -26.78
CA VAL A 207 9.69 29.17 -27.03
C VAL A 207 10.25 29.25 -28.44
N PRO A 208 11.60 29.27 -28.62
CA PRO A 208 12.22 29.28 -29.94
C PRO A 208 11.94 27.98 -30.71
N ALA A 209 11.60 28.10 -31.99
CA ALA A 209 11.32 26.94 -32.85
C ALA A 209 12.53 26.02 -33.09
N SER A 210 13.74 26.46 -32.76
CA SER A 210 14.96 25.65 -32.83
C SER A 210 15.17 24.74 -31.62
N VAL A 211 14.40 24.92 -30.54
CA VAL A 211 14.57 24.14 -29.31
C VAL A 211 14.29 22.66 -29.59
N GLN A 212 15.04 21.78 -28.93
CA GLN A 212 14.86 20.33 -29.08
C GLN A 212 14.02 19.75 -27.94
N VAL A 213 14.19 20.30 -26.73
CA VAL A 213 13.51 19.84 -25.53
C VAL A 213 12.92 21.03 -24.79
N VAL A 214 11.62 20.95 -24.51
CA VAL A 214 10.93 21.87 -23.61
C VAL A 214 10.63 21.12 -22.33
N VAL A 215 11.05 21.65 -21.19
CA VAL A 215 10.81 21.05 -19.88
C VAL A 215 9.57 21.68 -19.26
N LEU A 216 8.60 20.85 -18.89
CA LEU A 216 7.43 21.23 -18.09
C LEU A 216 7.60 20.66 -16.68
N PRO A 217 7.96 21.47 -15.68
CA PRO A 217 8.03 21.04 -14.29
C PRO A 217 6.61 20.85 -13.73
N VAL A 218 6.38 19.73 -13.06
CA VAL A 218 5.09 19.40 -12.45
C VAL A 218 5.32 18.99 -10.99
N SER A 219 4.68 19.73 -10.09
CA SER A 219 4.63 19.44 -8.66
C SER A 219 3.17 19.47 -8.21
N GLY A 220 2.77 18.42 -7.50
CA GLY A 220 1.48 18.31 -6.85
C GLY A 220 1.53 18.54 -5.34
N ARG A 221 2.72 18.79 -4.77
CA ARG A 221 2.87 19.18 -3.35
C ARG A 221 1.98 20.38 -3.02
N ASP A 222 1.18 20.23 -1.96
CA ASP A 222 0.26 21.23 -1.44
C ASP A 222 -0.82 21.71 -2.43
N ARG A 223 -1.10 20.93 -3.49
CA ARG A 223 -2.11 21.24 -4.50
C ARG A 223 -3.16 20.13 -4.61
N ASP A 224 -4.35 20.51 -5.05
CA ASP A 224 -5.40 19.55 -5.33
C ASP A 224 -5.11 18.75 -6.61
N VAL A 225 -5.38 17.45 -6.60
CA VAL A 225 -5.14 16.56 -7.74
C VAL A 225 -5.88 16.99 -9.01
N THR A 226 -7.09 17.54 -8.86
CA THR A 226 -7.90 18.01 -10.00
C THR A 226 -7.35 19.29 -10.60
N GLU A 227 -6.80 20.18 -9.77
CA GLU A 227 -6.13 21.40 -10.20
C GLU A 227 -4.88 21.07 -11.02
N VAL A 228 -4.00 20.21 -10.49
CA VAL A 228 -2.76 19.77 -11.17
C VAL A 228 -3.09 19.05 -12.47
N SER A 229 -4.09 18.16 -12.45
CA SER A 229 -4.52 17.42 -13.65
C SER A 229 -5.07 18.35 -14.72
N THR A 230 -5.88 19.34 -14.35
CA THR A 230 -6.47 20.31 -15.30
C THR A 230 -5.39 21.19 -15.92
N ALA A 231 -4.46 21.70 -15.11
CA ALA A 231 -3.36 22.53 -15.58
C ALA A 231 -2.43 21.76 -16.54
N VAL A 232 -2.06 20.53 -16.19
CA VAL A 232 -1.23 19.70 -17.06
C VAL A 232 -1.96 19.33 -18.34
N LEU A 233 -3.24 18.94 -18.27
CA LEU A 233 -4.03 18.65 -19.47
C LEU A 233 -4.07 19.85 -20.44
N ALA A 234 -4.31 21.05 -19.91
CA ALA A 234 -4.29 22.27 -20.72
C ALA A 234 -2.90 22.52 -21.35
N ALA A 235 -1.82 22.31 -20.60
CA ALA A 235 -0.45 22.43 -21.11
C ALA A 235 -0.15 21.41 -22.22
N LEU A 236 -0.56 20.15 -22.07
CA LEU A 236 -0.40 19.12 -23.10
C LEU A 236 -1.20 19.46 -24.37
N GLN A 237 -2.42 19.98 -24.22
CA GLN A 237 -3.25 20.40 -25.35
C GLN A 237 -2.65 21.60 -26.09
N ALA A 238 -2.17 22.62 -25.36
CA ALA A 238 -1.49 23.77 -25.95
C ALA A 238 -0.21 23.35 -26.68
N TRP A 239 0.58 22.43 -26.09
CA TRP A 239 1.76 21.85 -26.72
C TRP A 239 1.44 21.14 -28.04
N LEU A 240 0.37 20.35 -28.07
CA LEU A 240 -0.02 19.61 -29.27
C LEU A 240 -0.57 20.51 -30.37
N ALA A 241 -1.15 21.65 -30.01
CA ALA A 241 -1.63 22.66 -30.96
C ALA A 241 -0.52 23.54 -31.55
N GLU A 242 0.71 23.47 -31.02
CA GLU A 242 1.83 24.31 -31.46
C GLU A 242 2.65 23.64 -32.57
N ASP A 243 2.27 23.90 -33.83
CA ASP A 243 2.92 23.34 -35.01
C ASP A 243 4.41 23.73 -35.14
N ARG A 244 4.82 24.90 -34.65
CA ARG A 244 6.23 25.33 -34.71
C ARG A 244 7.16 24.40 -33.93
N LEU A 245 6.62 23.73 -32.91
CA LEU A 245 7.34 22.85 -31.99
C LEU A 245 7.08 21.36 -32.28
N ALA A 246 6.50 21.03 -33.43
CA ALA A 246 6.17 19.65 -33.81
C ALA A 246 7.38 18.70 -33.85
N ARG A 247 8.61 19.24 -33.98
CA ARG A 247 9.87 18.47 -33.95
C ARG A 247 10.55 18.43 -32.57
N ALA A 248 10.10 19.25 -31.63
CA ALA A 248 10.58 19.25 -30.27
C ALA A 248 9.84 18.20 -29.44
N ARG A 249 10.43 17.79 -28.32
CA ARG A 249 9.76 16.98 -27.30
C ARG A 249 9.41 17.82 -26.08
N LEU A 250 8.29 17.51 -25.45
CA LEU A 250 7.94 18.03 -24.12
C LEU A 250 8.37 17.00 -23.07
N ALA A 251 9.32 17.38 -22.22
CA ALA A 251 9.73 16.61 -21.06
C ALA A 251 8.91 17.04 -19.84
N VAL A 252 7.98 16.19 -19.41
CA VAL A 252 7.19 16.40 -18.19
C VAL A 252 8.00 15.88 -17.01
N VAL A 253 8.47 16.79 -16.17
CA VAL A 253 9.40 16.51 -15.07
C VAL A 253 8.68 16.56 -13.74
N THR A 254 8.61 15.43 -13.05
CA THR A 254 8.00 15.29 -11.73
C THR A 254 9.07 15.03 -10.66
N ARG A 255 8.67 15.05 -9.38
CA ARG A 255 9.55 14.67 -8.26
C ARG A 255 8.82 13.73 -7.29
N GLY A 256 9.34 12.50 -7.12
CA GLY A 256 8.75 11.51 -6.21
C GLY A 256 7.33 11.09 -6.60
N ALA A 257 7.00 11.13 -7.88
CA ALA A 257 5.69 10.77 -8.41
C ALA A 257 5.54 9.26 -8.62
N VAL A 258 6.65 8.52 -8.81
CA VAL A 258 6.63 7.06 -8.99
C VAL A 258 7.59 6.34 -8.06
N ALA A 259 7.14 5.21 -7.53
CA ALA A 259 7.99 4.28 -6.79
C ALA A 259 8.94 3.57 -7.77
N VAL A 260 10.23 3.65 -7.46
CA VAL A 260 11.31 2.99 -8.19
C VAL A 260 11.99 2.06 -7.20
N ASP A 261 11.78 0.76 -7.38
CA ASP A 261 12.51 -0.24 -6.60
C ASP A 261 13.97 -0.29 -7.09
N THR A 262 14.87 0.28 -6.30
CA THR A 262 16.32 0.26 -6.55
C THR A 262 16.99 -1.03 -6.05
N GLY A 263 16.23 -1.96 -5.45
CA GLY A 263 16.73 -3.22 -4.89
C GLY A 263 17.41 -3.09 -3.53
N VAL A 264 17.24 -1.97 -2.82
CA VAL A 264 17.90 -1.67 -1.55
C VAL A 264 16.91 -1.71 -0.37
N GLY A 265 16.92 -2.82 0.37
CA GLY A 265 16.38 -2.90 1.74
C GLY A 265 14.86 -3.11 1.88
N PRO A 266 14.38 -3.39 3.11
CA PRO A 266 12.98 -3.73 3.41
C PRO A 266 11.96 -2.58 3.21
N ASP A 267 12.42 -1.38 2.84
CA ASP A 267 11.60 -0.22 2.49
C ASP A 267 11.48 0.02 0.96
N ALA A 268 11.96 -0.93 0.15
CA ALA A 268 11.89 -0.92 -1.31
C ALA A 268 10.43 -0.93 -1.80
N GLY A 269 9.82 0.25 -1.90
CA GLY A 269 8.44 0.46 -2.34
C GLY A 269 7.68 1.59 -1.64
N ALA A 270 8.26 2.24 -0.61
CA ALA A 270 7.54 3.18 0.24
C ALA A 270 7.55 4.66 -0.22
N ASP A 271 8.40 5.07 -1.17
CA ASP A 271 8.69 6.50 -1.38
C ASP A 271 7.92 7.17 -2.55
N VAL A 272 6.60 6.99 -2.63
CA VAL A 272 5.77 7.94 -3.41
C VAL A 272 5.38 9.10 -2.51
N VAL A 273 5.95 10.27 -2.79
CA VAL A 273 5.78 11.47 -1.96
C VAL A 273 4.77 12.44 -2.57
N ASP A 274 4.56 12.39 -3.89
CA ASP A 274 3.66 13.30 -4.61
C ASP A 274 2.55 12.54 -5.36
N LEU A 275 1.47 12.24 -4.63
CA LEU A 275 0.31 11.51 -5.17
C LEU A 275 -0.41 12.25 -6.30
N ALA A 276 -0.41 13.58 -6.29
CA ALA A 276 -1.04 14.37 -7.35
C ALA A 276 -0.21 14.28 -8.63
N ALA A 277 1.12 14.34 -8.54
CA ALA A 277 2.00 14.09 -9.68
C ALA A 277 1.96 12.62 -10.18
N SER A 278 1.67 11.63 -9.32
CA SER A 278 1.48 10.23 -9.74
C SER A 278 0.37 10.06 -10.78
N GLY A 279 -0.73 10.82 -10.66
CA GLY A 279 -1.83 10.79 -11.62
C GLY A 279 -1.41 11.27 -13.03
N ILE A 280 -0.48 12.22 -13.09
CA ILE A 280 0.03 12.79 -14.34
C ILE A 280 0.78 11.76 -15.18
N TRP A 281 1.47 10.81 -14.55
CA TRP A 281 2.12 9.71 -15.25
C TRP A 281 1.13 8.86 -16.07
N GLY A 282 -0.08 8.62 -15.55
CA GLY A 282 -1.12 7.90 -16.30
C GLY A 282 -1.64 8.70 -17.51
N MET A 283 -1.85 10.00 -17.31
CA MET A 283 -2.30 10.93 -18.36
C MET A 283 -1.29 11.03 -19.50
N VAL A 284 -0.01 11.31 -19.18
CA VAL A 284 1.03 11.47 -20.19
C VAL A 284 1.34 10.16 -20.91
N ARG A 285 1.23 8.99 -20.25
CA ARG A 285 1.31 7.68 -20.93
C ARG A 285 0.24 7.49 -22.01
N THR A 286 -0.95 8.03 -21.79
CA THR A 286 -2.02 8.03 -22.79
C THR A 286 -1.63 8.92 -23.97
N ALA A 287 -1.17 10.14 -23.70
CA ALA A 287 -0.68 11.06 -24.72
C ALA A 287 0.52 10.50 -25.53
N GLN A 288 1.43 9.76 -24.89
CA GLN A 288 2.54 9.06 -25.56
C GLN A 288 2.07 7.98 -26.54
N SER A 289 0.96 7.30 -26.22
CA SER A 289 0.39 6.27 -27.09
C SER A 289 -0.28 6.89 -28.33
N GLU A 290 -0.89 8.06 -28.18
CA GLU A 290 -1.53 8.80 -29.28
C GLU A 290 -0.54 9.60 -30.13
N HIS A 291 0.51 10.13 -29.49
CA HIS A 291 1.54 10.97 -30.10
C HIS A 291 2.95 10.46 -29.75
N PRO A 292 3.42 9.40 -30.43
CA PRO A 292 4.76 8.86 -30.22
C PRO A 292 5.85 9.95 -30.37
N ASP A 293 6.91 9.84 -29.58
CA ASP A 293 8.10 10.71 -29.57
C ASP A 293 7.85 12.20 -29.21
N ARG A 294 6.61 12.62 -28.96
CA ARG A 294 6.28 14.01 -28.57
C ARG A 294 6.47 14.31 -27.09
N PHE A 295 6.48 13.28 -26.24
CA PHE A 295 6.51 13.41 -24.78
C PHE A 295 7.53 12.48 -24.13
N THR A 296 8.27 12.99 -23.15
CA THR A 296 9.10 12.19 -22.23
C THR A 296 8.67 12.46 -20.79
N LEU A 297 8.50 11.41 -19.99
CA LEU A 297 8.31 11.51 -18.54
C LEU A 297 9.66 11.33 -17.85
N LEU A 298 9.98 12.21 -16.91
CA LEU A 298 11.15 12.09 -16.05
C LEU A 298 10.74 12.35 -14.60
N ASP A 299 10.89 11.36 -13.72
CA ASP A 299 10.67 11.56 -12.29
C ASP A 299 12.00 11.70 -11.54
N LEU A 300 12.17 12.82 -10.86
CA LEU A 300 13.36 13.13 -10.06
C LEU A 300 13.24 12.58 -8.65
N ASP A 301 14.38 12.44 -8.00
CA ASP A 301 14.50 11.93 -6.65
C ASP A 301 13.70 12.77 -5.63
N PRO A 302 12.88 12.15 -4.76
CA PRO A 302 12.11 12.87 -3.75
C PRO A 302 12.96 13.55 -2.66
N HIS A 303 14.16 13.02 -2.40
CA HIS A 303 15.02 13.41 -1.28
C HIS A 303 16.31 14.12 -1.71
N GLN A 304 16.76 13.89 -2.96
CA GLN A 304 17.93 14.55 -3.53
C GLN A 304 17.56 15.61 -4.57
N HIS A 305 18.15 16.79 -4.47
CA HIS A 305 18.05 17.80 -5.52
C HIS A 305 18.89 17.37 -6.73
N ALA A 306 18.26 17.23 -7.89
CA ALA A 306 18.95 17.06 -9.16
C ALA A 306 19.36 18.43 -9.69
N ASP A 307 20.64 18.60 -10.03
CA ASP A 307 21.15 19.82 -10.65
C ASP A 307 20.89 19.82 -12.17
N THR A 308 21.33 20.90 -12.84
CA THR A 308 21.20 21.05 -14.29
C THR A 308 21.86 19.92 -15.07
N ASP A 309 23.02 19.44 -14.62
CA ASP A 309 23.78 18.39 -15.30
C ASP A 309 23.04 17.05 -15.25
N ALA A 310 22.52 16.67 -14.08
CA ALA A 310 21.67 15.48 -13.90
C ALA A 310 20.41 15.54 -14.78
N LEU A 311 19.71 16.68 -14.80
CA LEU A 311 18.53 16.88 -15.64
C LEU A 311 18.88 16.69 -17.13
N LEU A 312 19.92 17.37 -17.62
CA LEU A 312 20.29 17.31 -19.03
C LEU A 312 20.77 15.91 -19.42
N LYS A 313 21.52 15.21 -18.56
CA LYS A 313 21.93 13.81 -18.79
C LYS A 313 20.74 12.88 -18.92
N ALA A 314 19.74 13.00 -18.05
CA ALA A 314 18.53 12.21 -18.13
C ALA A 314 17.77 12.46 -19.45
N LEU A 315 17.61 13.74 -19.83
CA LEU A 315 16.92 14.14 -21.06
C LEU A 315 17.69 13.78 -22.35
N SER A 316 18.97 13.42 -22.23
CA SER A 316 19.80 12.99 -23.36
C SER A 316 19.48 11.58 -23.84
N VAL A 317 18.81 10.77 -23.01
CA VAL A 317 18.47 9.40 -23.38
C VAL A 317 17.35 9.40 -24.42
N SER A 318 17.64 8.78 -25.56
CA SER A 318 16.70 8.63 -26.68
C SER A 318 16.06 7.25 -26.65
N GLY A 319 14.83 7.14 -27.19
CA GLY A 319 14.09 5.89 -27.27
C GLY A 319 13.41 5.44 -25.97
N GLU A 320 13.67 6.12 -24.84
CA GLU A 320 12.99 5.88 -23.58
C GLU A 320 11.92 6.96 -23.33
N PRO A 321 10.62 6.61 -23.40
CA PRO A 321 9.55 7.57 -23.17
C PRO A 321 9.37 7.90 -21.67
N GLN A 322 9.89 7.06 -20.78
CA GLN A 322 9.72 7.17 -19.34
C GLN A 322 11.05 6.88 -18.64
N LEU A 323 11.44 7.79 -17.76
CA LEU A 323 12.71 7.77 -17.04
C LEU A 323 12.48 8.14 -15.58
N ALA A 324 13.35 7.64 -14.71
CA ALA A 324 13.45 8.10 -13.33
C ALA A 324 14.92 8.27 -12.95
N TRP A 325 15.22 9.34 -12.21
CA TRP A 325 16.54 9.59 -11.65
C TRP A 325 16.49 9.34 -10.14
N ARG A 326 17.27 8.37 -9.65
CA ARG A 326 17.34 7.97 -8.24
C ARG A 326 18.79 7.76 -7.85
N ASP A 327 19.20 8.32 -6.72
CA ASP A 327 20.54 8.10 -6.16
C ASP A 327 21.69 8.31 -7.19
N GLY A 328 21.54 9.27 -8.10
CA GLY A 328 22.53 9.56 -9.15
C GLY A 328 22.54 8.58 -10.34
N GLN A 329 21.57 7.66 -10.41
CA GLN A 329 21.41 6.68 -11.48
C GLN A 329 20.10 6.90 -12.25
N LEU A 330 20.16 6.61 -13.55
CA LEU A 330 19.00 6.64 -14.42
C LEU A 330 18.33 5.28 -14.47
N HIS A 331 17.01 5.25 -14.47
CA HIS A 331 16.20 4.03 -14.57
C HIS A 331 15.13 4.20 -15.64
N ALA A 332 14.74 3.11 -16.28
CA ALA A 332 13.59 3.08 -17.20
C ALA A 332 12.66 1.92 -16.87
N PRO A 333 11.33 2.10 -16.96
CA PRO A 333 10.39 1.07 -16.59
C PRO A 333 10.38 -0.04 -17.63
N ARG A 334 10.28 -1.27 -17.15
CA ARG A 334 10.09 -2.49 -17.95
C ARG A 334 8.98 -3.31 -17.35
N LEU A 335 8.14 -3.88 -18.20
CA LEU A 335 7.13 -4.82 -17.76
C LEU A 335 7.75 -6.21 -17.64
N VAL A 336 7.76 -6.77 -16.44
CA VAL A 336 8.23 -8.13 -16.16
C VAL A 336 7.08 -8.98 -15.64
N ARG A 337 7.20 -10.30 -15.74
CA ARG A 337 6.22 -11.20 -15.12
C ARG A 337 6.38 -11.09 -13.60
N ALA A 338 5.26 -10.93 -12.90
CA ALA A 338 5.29 -10.99 -11.44
C ALA A 338 5.61 -12.42 -11.03
N LEU A 339 6.73 -12.63 -10.34
CA LEU A 339 7.00 -13.92 -9.73
C LEU A 339 6.05 -14.04 -8.54
N THR A 340 5.11 -14.99 -8.61
CA THR A 340 4.36 -15.41 -7.42
C THR A 340 5.39 -16.02 -6.47
N GLY A 341 5.72 -15.30 -5.39
CA GLY A 341 6.61 -15.80 -4.35
C GLY A 341 6.14 -17.18 -3.88
N GLY A 342 7.05 -18.14 -3.90
CA GLY A 342 6.87 -19.45 -3.29
C GLY A 342 7.32 -19.44 -1.84
#